data_AF-A0A8T5LDJ5-F1
#
_entry.id   AF-A0A8T5LDJ5-F1
#
_cell.length_a   1.000
_cell.length_b   1.000
_cell.length_c   1.000
_cell.angle_alpha   90.00
_cell.angle_beta   90.00
_cell.angle_gamma   90.00
#
_symmetry.space_group_name_H-M   'P 1'
#
loop_
_entity.id
_entity.type
_entity.pdbx_description
1 polymer ?
#
loop_
_entity_poly.entity_id
_entity_poly.type
_entity_poly.pdbx_seq_one_letter_code
_entity_poly.pdbx_strand_id
1 'polypeptide(L)' 'DLEALNRIMQSYLLSSIKKYMDDLPGLKGSAIILDDNSERIYPIRMRPRFTWHGGDAPTAIRAKKEL' A
#
# COMPACT_ATOMS: atom_id res chain seq x y z
N ASP A 1 -4.76 -9.35 1.85
CA ASP A 1 -5.30 -9.84 3.13
C ASP A 1 -4.42 -9.29 4.25
N LEU A 2 -4.92 -8.30 4.99
CA LEU A 2 -4.15 -7.61 6.04
C LEU A 2 -3.84 -8.55 7.21
N GLU A 3 -4.69 -9.53 7.45
CA GLU A 3 -4.55 -10.47 8.55
C GLU A 3 -3.39 -11.45 8.29
N ALA A 4 -3.29 -11.97 7.07
CA ALA A 4 -2.15 -12.77 6.63
C ALA A 4 -0.83 -11.97 6.67
N LEU A 5 -0.86 -10.70 6.28
CA LEU A 5 0.31 -9.82 6.33
C LEU A 5 0.79 -9.56 7.76
N ASN A 6 -0.15 -9.31 8.69
CA ASN A 6 0.15 -9.17 10.11
C ASN A 6 0.75 -10.46 10.72
N ARG A 7 0.38 -11.65 10.22
CA ARG A 7 0.94 -12.93 10.69
C ARG A 7 2.38 -13.16 10.22
N ILE A 8 2.77 -12.60 9.07
CA ILE A 8 4.13 -12.71 8.52
C ILE A 8 5.07 -11.74 9.22
N MET A 9 4.56 -10.56 9.62
CA MET A 9 5.34 -9.56 10.34
C MET A 9 5.59 -10.01 11.79
N GLN A 10 6.85 -9.92 12.24
CA GLN A 10 7.20 -10.23 13.62
C GLN A 10 6.48 -9.29 14.61
N SER A 11 6.19 -9.81 15.80
CA SER A 11 5.26 -9.29 16.82
C SER A 11 5.60 -7.92 17.45
N TYR A 12 6.64 -7.22 16.99
CA TYR A 12 7.18 -6.04 17.69
C TYR A 12 6.57 -4.70 17.27
N LEU A 13 5.78 -4.65 16.20
CA LEU A 13 5.06 -3.44 15.82
C LEU A 13 3.80 -3.25 16.68
N LEU A 14 3.92 -2.37 17.67
CA LEU A 14 2.85 -1.99 18.60
C LEU A 14 1.60 -1.42 17.90
N SER A 15 1.78 -0.86 16.70
CA SER A 15 0.72 -0.29 15.86
C SER A 15 0.40 -1.22 14.69
N SER A 16 -0.87 -1.58 14.54
CA SER A 16 -1.32 -2.47 13.46
C SER A 16 -1.08 -1.85 12.07
N ILE A 17 -0.73 -2.68 11.09
CA ILE A 17 -0.66 -2.28 9.67
C ILE A 17 -1.94 -1.57 9.24
N LYS A 18 -3.08 -2.00 9.78
CA LYS A 18 -4.39 -1.39 9.56
C LYS A 18 -4.39 0.11 9.88
N LYS A 19 -3.78 0.53 10.99
CA LYS A 19 -3.70 1.95 11.34
C LYS A 19 -2.96 2.76 10.28
N TYR A 20 -1.79 2.29 9.84
CA TYR A 20 -1.04 2.98 8.79
C TYR A 20 -1.80 3.02 7.46
N MET A 21 -2.52 1.95 7.13
CA MET A 21 -3.38 1.91 5.94
C MET A 21 -4.54 2.89 6.04
N ASP A 22 -5.16 3.01 7.22
CA ASP A 22 -6.26 3.95 7.48
C ASP A 22 -5.75 5.42 7.47
N ASP A 23 -4.50 5.66 7.87
CA ASP A 23 -3.86 6.98 7.88
C ASP A 23 -3.32 7.41 6.49
N LEU A 24 -3.27 6.51 5.49
CA LEU A 24 -2.82 6.87 4.15
C LEU A 24 -3.80 7.83 3.46
N PRO A 25 -3.30 8.86 2.74
CA PRO A 25 -4.18 9.74 1.99
C PRO A 25 -4.80 8.99 0.80
N GLY A 26 -6.05 9.31 0.46
CA GLY A 26 -6.77 8.79 -0.71
C GLY A 26 -6.24 9.27 -2.07
N LEU A 27 -4.95 9.61 -2.15
CA LEU A 27 -4.26 10.05 -3.35
C LEU A 27 -3.72 8.86 -4.13
N LYS A 28 -3.73 8.95 -5.46
CA LYS A 28 -3.11 7.94 -6.32
C LYS A 28 -1.62 7.77 -5.97
N GLY A 29 -1.20 6.50 -5.89
CA GLY A 29 0.18 6.11 -5.58
C GLY A 29 0.55 6.13 -4.10
N SER A 30 -0.40 6.36 -3.19
CA SER A 30 -0.17 6.22 -1.74
C SER A 30 0.00 4.76 -1.38
N ALA A 31 1.06 4.43 -0.65
CA ALA A 31 1.38 3.08 -0.25
C ALA A 31 2.20 3.07 1.05
N ILE A 32 2.33 1.90 1.67
CA ILE A 32 3.28 1.66 2.75
C ILE A 32 4.38 0.71 2.26
N ILE A 33 5.62 0.96 2.68
CA ILE A 33 6.72 0.00 2.58
C ILE A 33 6.92 -0.62 3.95
N LEU A 34 7.02 -1.95 3.98
CA LEU A 34 7.35 -2.73 5.16
C LEU A 34 8.82 -3.16 5.02
N ASP A 35 9.66 -2.74 5.96
CA ASP A 35 11.07 -3.14 6.04
C ASP A 35 11.23 -4.15 7.19
N ASP A 36 11.59 -5.38 6.83
CA ASP A 36 11.76 -6.53 7.71
C ASP A 36 13.06 -6.49 8.52
N ASN A 37 14.08 -5.78 8.03
CA ASN A 37 15.37 -5.67 8.72
C ASN A 37 15.36 -4.58 9.77
N SER A 38 14.71 -3.45 9.48
CA SER A 38 14.62 -2.32 10.42
C SER A 38 13.32 -2.31 11.24
N GLU A 39 12.40 -3.25 10.98
CA GLU A 39 11.06 -3.33 11.58
C GLU A 39 10.25 -2.04 11.45
N ARG A 40 10.42 -1.31 10.34
CA ARG A 40 9.81 0.00 10.12
C ARG A 40 8.80 -0.03 8.99
N ILE A 41 7.79 0.82 9.14
CA ILE A 41 6.76 1.08 8.14
C ILE A 41 6.95 2.50 7.63
N TYR A 42 7.13 2.65 6.32
CA TYR A 42 7.30 3.95 5.68
C TYR A 42 6.09 4.27 4.79
N PRO A 43 5.31 5.32 5.09
CA PRO A 43 4.32 5.82 4.16
C PRO A 43 5.03 6.51 2.99
N ILE A 44 4.66 6.13 1.77
CA ILE A 44 5.23 6.67 0.53
C ILE A 44 4.13 7.15 -0.41
N ARG A 45 4.53 8.00 -1.36
CA ARG A 45 3.70 8.36 -2.50
C ARG A 45 4.49 8.21 -3.80
N MET A 46 4.10 7.25 -4.62
CA MET A 46 4.66 7.06 -5.95
C MET A 46 4.14 8.14 -6.90
N ARG A 47 5.05 8.82 -7.59
CA ARG A 47 4.68 9.75 -8.67
C ARG A 47 4.27 8.95 -9.91
N PRO A 48 3.15 9.29 -10.58
CA PRO A 48 2.80 8.68 -11.85
C PRO A 48 3.93 8.81 -12.87
N ARG A 49 4.23 7.72 -13.58
CA ARG A 49 5.15 7.75 -14.74
C ARG A 49 4.33 7.72 -16.02
N PHE A 50 4.52 8.70 -16.88
CA PHE A 50 3.99 8.66 -18.24
C PHE A 50 4.94 7.81 -19.08
N THR A 51 4.46 6.66 -19.55
CA THR A 51 5.20 5.76 -20.43
C THR A 51 4.51 5.70 -21.79
N TRP A 52 5.28 5.56 -22.86
CA TRP A 52 4.77 5.52 -24.24
C TRP A 52 3.83 4.33 -24.49
N HIS A 53 4.04 3.22 -23.78
CA HIS A 53 3.16 2.05 -23.85
C HIS A 53 1.87 2.21 -23.05
N GLY A 54 1.56 3.42 -22.54
CA GLY A 54 0.27 3.75 -21.96
C GLY A 54 -0.16 2.78 -20.87
N GLY A 55 0.79 2.32 -20.06
CA GLY A 55 0.50 1.39 -18.96
C GLY A 55 -0.50 2.04 -18.02
N ASP A 56 -1.74 1.53 -18.02
CA ASP A 56 -2.77 1.96 -17.09
C ASP A 56 -2.32 1.68 -15.65
N ALA A 57 -2.85 2.41 -14.68
CA ALA A 57 -2.52 2.18 -13.28
C ALA A 57 -3.09 0.80 -12.87
N PRO A 58 -2.25 -0.21 -12.59
CA PRO A 58 -2.74 -1.52 -12.21
C PRO A 58 -3.51 -1.37 -10.89
N THR A 59 -4.78 -1.75 -10.91
CA THR A 59 -5.60 -1.78 -9.71
C THR A 59 -5.76 -3.23 -9.26
N ALA A 60 -5.44 -3.50 -8.01
CA ALA A 60 -5.68 -4.81 -7.41
C ALA A 60 -7.19 -5.11 -7.26
N ILE A 61 -8.02 -4.06 -7.24
CA ILE A 61 -9.47 -4.14 -7.12
C ILE A 61 -10.08 -3.76 -8.46
N ARG A 62 -10.94 -4.62 -9.03
CA ARG A 62 -11.68 -4.26 -10.25
C ARG A 62 -12.53 -3.03 -9.98
N ALA A 63 -12.28 -1.93 -10.70
CA ALA A 63 -13.17 -0.78 -10.66
C ALA A 63 -14.56 -1.22 -11.16
N LYS A 64 -15.61 -0.94 -10.38
CA LYS A 64 -16.98 -1.06 -10.90
C LYS A 64 -17.12 -0.06 -12.04
N LYS A 65 -17.46 -0.54 -13.24
CA LYS A 65 -17.97 0.34 -14.30
C LYS A 65 -19.34 0.83 -13.84
N GLU A 66 -19.45 2.10 -13.49
CA GLU A 66 -20.75 2.76 -13.54
C GLU A 66 -21.08 3.02 -15.02
N LEU A 67 -22.28 2.60 -15.42
CA LEU A 67 -22.82 2.70 -16.78
C LEU A 67 -23.39 4.09 -17.04
#